data_AF-A0A9N8I128-F1
#
_entry.id   AF-A0A9N8I128-F1
#
_cell.length_a   1.000
_cell.length_b   1.000
_cell.length_c   1.000
_cell.angle_alpha   90.00
_cell.angle_beta   90.00
_cell.angle_gamma   90.00
#
_symmetry.space_group_name_H-M   'P 1'
#
loop_
_entity.id
_entity.type
_entity.pdbx_description
1 polymer ?
#
loop_
_entity_poly.entity_id
_entity_poly.type
_entity_poly.pdbx_seq_one_letter_code
_entity_poly.pdbx_strand_id
1 'polypeptide(L)'
;MDAQETTPLAATGAAKSAKVEESDWIKGLCVGGHRTRSFWVALVLLVLVLAITGTTTLLGVLPWKVFGLVKDVDWLPNVIVENYSLPISFQQEGSSPRDAATIQHLFDVGLMECYGFAFPEAQSTARKALKYAKDPTACPMCHWLLAMAHAPYINHPTLSKTDYQNAQNAANDAVQAMLDTQLSLTRKEQGLIQAIATRFTSQQNQTVGYQLYRREVERLFQQFPNDPDIMAFLADAIMVLHANATGYYFYEPNDDNGTPIPDISYAMHVLLERCLAAHHHHPLCQHLYIHVTEPSDHVAQKAETTADQLAAATAFTQAQHLQHMPSHTYWRIGRYHDAVQSNIHAHESDQAYIHHQHWPYGPAHDTAFLIDAAIMSGERHVAYDYAEKLRAHYQQFPDAPDYPDAQLGWHSWSTTRLRWGDAKAVLEEHDPLPRDDWPYAQILGHYSKGVAYLMTTTKDTQRARQHLHELQTILDNYPQSDYFRQAMLATWTLSSALEYHQKQHDPEQALTLIQMARQEQEQWAYTEPPAWHMPIAQCEADLLFRMERAQDAARVFQQDLERIPENRFSLWGWYLAAAQQQHDDTKQLDELKRRFDQASQWADDTVKDPIVCPLYYYDGL
;
A
#
# COMPACT_ATOMS: atom_id res chain seq x y z
N MET A 1 -13.45 -25.06 -43.22
CA MET A 1 -13.23 -24.92 -44.67
C MET A 1 -11.81 -24.40 -44.83
N ASP A 2 -10.95 -25.31 -45.32
CA ASP A 2 -9.67 -25.18 -46.04
C ASP A 2 -8.62 -24.17 -45.52
N ALA A 3 -7.41 -24.55 -45.07
CA ALA A 3 -6.27 -25.13 -45.82
C ALA A 3 -5.85 -24.23 -47.02
N GLN A 4 -4.59 -23.85 -47.30
CA GLN A 4 -3.28 -24.46 -47.07
C GLN A 4 -2.18 -23.46 -47.53
N GLU A 5 -0.96 -23.58 -46.96
CA GLU A 5 0.41 -23.43 -47.57
C GLU A 5 0.78 -22.18 -48.42
N THR A 6 1.90 -21.47 -48.16
CA THR A 6 3.27 -21.87 -48.61
C THR A 6 4.34 -20.84 -48.15
N THR A 7 5.51 -21.33 -47.75
CA THR A 7 6.85 -20.67 -47.63
C THR A 7 7.70 -20.89 -48.91
N PRO A 8 8.99 -20.48 -49.09
CA PRO A 8 9.86 -19.43 -48.49
C PRO A 8 10.78 -18.65 -49.53
N LEU A 9 11.73 -17.82 -49.00
CA LEU A 9 13.15 -17.57 -49.40
C LEU A 9 13.61 -16.15 -49.87
N ALA A 10 14.56 -15.60 -49.07
CA ALA A 10 15.83 -14.90 -49.38
C ALA A 10 15.86 -13.59 -50.20
N ALA A 11 16.78 -12.62 -50.06
CA ALA A 11 17.88 -12.24 -49.15
C ALA A 11 18.25 -10.76 -49.52
N THR A 12 18.85 -9.91 -48.66
CA THR A 12 20.31 -9.65 -48.56
C THR A 12 20.56 -8.34 -47.78
N GLY A 13 21.68 -8.24 -47.06
CA GLY A 13 22.16 -6.97 -46.49
C GLY A 13 23.16 -7.15 -45.32
N ALA A 14 24.44 -6.92 -45.57
CA ALA A 14 25.58 -7.28 -44.72
C ALA A 14 25.95 -6.24 -43.63
N ALA A 15 26.57 -6.69 -42.53
CA ALA A 15 27.64 -5.94 -41.82
C ALA A 15 28.51 -6.85 -40.93
N LYS A 16 29.79 -6.47 -40.82
CA LYS A 16 30.98 -7.23 -40.44
C LYS A 16 31.13 -7.55 -38.95
N SER A 17 31.84 -8.65 -38.68
CA SER A 17 32.36 -9.08 -37.38
C SER A 17 33.76 -8.52 -37.10
N ALA A 18 34.05 -8.25 -35.82
CA ALA A 18 35.41 -8.13 -35.29
C ALA A 18 35.47 -8.88 -33.95
N LYS A 19 36.32 -9.89 -33.89
CA LYS A 19 36.70 -10.64 -32.67
C LYS A 19 37.71 -9.80 -31.88
N VAL A 20 37.59 -9.83 -30.55
CA VAL A 20 38.67 -9.45 -29.62
C VAL A 20 39.03 -10.69 -28.82
N GLU A 21 40.33 -11.03 -28.83
CA GLU A 21 40.95 -12.15 -28.13
C GLU A 21 41.09 -11.82 -26.63
N GLU A 22 40.59 -12.70 -25.76
CA GLU A 22 40.93 -12.72 -24.33
C GLU A 22 42.28 -13.43 -24.14
N SER A 23 43.19 -12.79 -23.40
CA SER A 23 44.52 -13.32 -23.11
C SER A 23 44.57 -13.98 -21.73
N ASP A 24 45.19 -15.16 -21.71
CA ASP A 24 45.47 -16.02 -20.56
C ASP A 24 46.27 -15.31 -19.45
N TRP A 25 45.64 -14.95 -18.32
CA TRP A 25 46.35 -14.57 -17.08
C TRP A 25 45.70 -15.00 -15.76
N ILE A 26 44.76 -15.96 -15.75
CA ILE A 26 44.23 -16.51 -14.48
C ILE A 26 44.07 -18.04 -14.57
N LYS A 27 45.19 -18.76 -14.57
CA LYS A 27 45.25 -20.17 -14.20
C LYS A 27 46.43 -20.41 -13.28
N GLY A 28 46.13 -20.46 -11.99
CA GLY A 28 47.07 -20.91 -10.96
C GLY A 28 46.87 -20.16 -9.67
N LEU A 29 45.93 -20.63 -8.84
CA LEU A 29 45.92 -20.52 -7.37
C LEU A 29 44.62 -21.16 -6.81
N CYS A 30 44.49 -22.48 -6.96
CA CYS A 30 43.53 -23.28 -6.21
C CYS A 30 44.26 -24.44 -5.53
N VAL A 31 44.81 -24.21 -4.34
CA VAL A 31 45.09 -25.25 -3.33
C VAL A 31 45.07 -24.62 -1.93
N GLY A 32 44.25 -25.16 -1.02
CA GLY A 32 44.47 -25.09 0.43
C GLY A 32 43.69 -24.02 1.21
N GLY A 33 42.88 -24.48 2.18
CA GLY A 33 42.07 -23.66 3.08
C GLY A 33 42.87 -22.78 4.08
N HIS A 34 42.12 -21.91 4.75
CA HIS A 34 42.49 -20.80 5.65
C HIS A 34 42.70 -19.43 5.00
N ARG A 35 41.59 -18.70 4.73
CA ARG A 35 41.63 -17.25 4.48
C ARG A 35 40.40 -16.53 5.04
N THR A 36 40.44 -16.21 6.33
CA THR A 36 39.66 -15.09 6.90
C THR A 36 40.54 -14.10 7.66
N ARG A 37 41.69 -14.53 8.21
CA ARG A 37 42.60 -13.63 8.95
C ARG A 37 43.47 -12.72 8.06
N SER A 38 43.88 -13.13 6.87
CA SER A 38 44.80 -12.35 6.04
C SER A 38 44.16 -11.12 5.37
N PHE A 39 42.83 -11.11 5.20
CA PHE A 39 42.11 -10.00 4.57
C PHE A 39 41.95 -8.82 5.55
N TRP A 40 41.63 -9.11 6.82
CA TRP A 40 41.53 -8.10 7.87
C TRP A 40 42.87 -7.43 8.20
N VAL A 41 43.97 -8.18 8.13
CA VAL A 41 45.32 -7.61 8.35
C VAL A 41 45.70 -6.65 7.23
N ALA A 42 45.34 -6.95 5.97
CA ALA A 42 45.58 -6.05 4.84
C ALA A 42 44.72 -4.78 4.91
N LEU A 43 43.46 -4.89 5.34
CA LEU A 43 42.55 -3.75 5.51
C LEU A 43 43.01 -2.82 6.64
N VAL A 44 43.44 -3.37 7.78
CA VAL A 44 43.96 -2.59 8.91
C VAL A 44 45.27 -1.89 8.54
N LEU A 45 46.15 -2.53 7.77
CA LEU A 45 47.37 -1.90 7.25
C LEU A 45 47.07 -0.76 6.27
N LEU A 46 46.05 -0.90 5.42
CA LEU A 46 45.64 0.15 4.48
C LEU A 46 45.07 1.38 5.21
N VAL A 47 44.25 1.16 6.25
CA VAL A 47 43.69 2.23 7.08
C VAL A 47 44.78 2.93 7.90
N LEU A 48 45.77 2.18 8.42
CA LEU A 48 46.92 2.75 9.12
C LEU A 48 47.83 3.58 8.20
N VAL A 49 48.03 3.17 6.95
CA VAL A 49 48.82 3.94 5.98
C VAL A 49 48.11 5.25 5.61
N LEU A 50 46.78 5.23 5.44
CA LEU A 50 45.99 6.43 5.14
C LEU A 50 45.92 7.41 6.32
N ALA A 51 45.96 6.90 7.56
CA ALA A 51 46.01 7.74 8.77
C ALA A 51 47.37 8.44 8.97
N ILE A 52 48.46 7.88 8.43
CA ILE A 52 49.83 8.42 8.59
C ILE A 52 50.16 9.48 7.52
N THR A 53 49.51 9.45 6.35
CA THR A 53 49.86 10.36 5.23
C THR A 53 49.09 11.68 5.18
N GLY A 54 48.16 11.94 6.12
CA GLY A 54 47.63 13.30 6.36
C GLY A 54 46.90 13.96 5.20
N THR A 55 46.27 13.19 4.30
CA THR A 55 45.50 13.73 3.16
C THR A 55 44.00 13.57 3.40
N THR A 56 43.41 14.51 4.15
CA THR A 56 41.96 14.64 4.35
C THR A 56 41.38 15.65 3.38
N THR A 57 41.25 15.31 2.10
CA THR A 57 40.37 16.00 1.12
C THR A 57 40.25 15.13 -0.13
N LEU A 58 39.23 14.28 -0.19
CA LEU A 58 38.60 13.65 -1.38
C LEU A 58 37.88 12.36 -0.92
N LEU A 59 36.75 12.52 -0.23
CA LEU A 59 35.74 11.47 -0.05
C LEU A 59 34.40 12.02 -0.53
N GLY A 60 34.39 12.44 -1.79
CA GLY A 60 33.19 12.68 -2.57
C GLY A 60 33.42 12.02 -3.92
N VAL A 61 32.51 11.14 -4.31
CA VAL A 61 32.51 10.40 -5.59
C VAL A 61 33.44 9.18 -5.62
N LEU A 62 33.02 8.11 -4.96
CA LEU A 62 33.26 6.74 -5.43
C LEU A 62 31.90 6.14 -5.81
N PRO A 63 31.72 5.61 -7.04
CA PRO A 63 30.47 5.01 -7.45
C PRO A 63 30.23 3.75 -6.61
N TRP A 64 29.06 3.68 -5.96
CA TRP A 64 28.58 2.59 -5.11
C TRP A 64 28.42 1.22 -5.82
N LYS A 65 29.03 1.01 -7.00
CA LYS A 65 28.86 -0.20 -7.81
C LYS A 65 29.81 -1.37 -7.48
N VAL A 66 30.59 -1.31 -6.39
CA VAL A 66 31.55 -2.39 -6.03
C VAL A 66 31.20 -3.14 -4.73
N PHE A 67 30.23 -2.65 -3.95
CA PHE A 67 29.62 -3.48 -2.91
C PHE A 67 28.41 -4.17 -3.53
N GLY A 68 28.64 -5.34 -4.13
CA GLY A 68 27.55 -6.30 -4.29
C GLY A 68 26.98 -6.56 -2.91
N LEU A 69 25.79 -6.02 -2.63
CA LEU A 69 25.00 -6.32 -1.44
C LEU A 69 24.87 -7.84 -1.40
N VAL A 70 25.54 -8.46 -0.43
CA VAL A 70 25.40 -9.88 -0.14
C VAL A 70 23.99 -10.04 0.42
N LYS A 71 23.16 -10.87 -0.22
CA LYS A 71 21.88 -11.29 0.36
C LYS A 71 22.16 -11.83 1.74
N ASP A 72 21.67 -11.16 2.77
CA ASP A 72 21.78 -11.66 4.13
C ASP A 72 20.74 -12.77 4.31
N VAL A 73 21.06 -13.96 3.81
CA VAL A 73 20.14 -15.11 3.76
C VAL A 73 19.67 -15.53 5.16
N ASP A 74 20.40 -15.10 6.20
CA ASP A 74 20.15 -15.44 7.60
C ASP A 74 19.38 -14.36 8.36
N TRP A 75 19.11 -13.21 7.75
CA TRP A 75 18.22 -12.22 8.36
C TRP A 75 16.79 -12.76 8.44
N LEU A 76 16.17 -12.56 9.60
CA LEU A 76 14.78 -12.91 9.89
C LEU A 76 14.13 -11.71 10.57
N PRO A 77 13.02 -11.18 10.03
CA PRO A 77 12.37 -10.02 10.59
C PRO A 77 11.70 -10.36 11.93
N ASN A 78 11.73 -9.41 12.87
CA ASN A 78 10.98 -9.54 14.13
C ASN A 78 9.49 -9.28 13.88
N VAL A 79 8.74 -10.25 13.36
CA VAL A 79 7.32 -10.09 12.99
C VAL A 79 6.34 -10.63 14.02
N ILE A 80 6.81 -11.31 15.07
CA ILE A 80 5.94 -11.91 16.07
C ILE A 80 5.25 -10.80 16.86
N VAL A 81 3.92 -10.80 16.81
CA VAL A 81 3.07 -9.88 17.59
C VAL A 81 2.89 -10.46 18.98
N GLU A 82 3.32 -9.70 19.98
CA GLU A 82 3.38 -10.10 21.39
C GLU A 82 4.08 -11.46 21.60
N ASN A 83 3.31 -12.50 21.92
CA ASN A 83 3.76 -13.87 22.15
C ASN A 83 2.95 -14.88 21.31
N TYR A 84 2.36 -14.42 20.20
CA TYR A 84 1.58 -15.27 19.32
C TYR A 84 2.39 -16.46 18.83
N SER A 85 1.78 -17.64 18.87
CA SER A 85 2.33 -18.89 18.36
C SER A 85 1.17 -19.83 18.04
N LEU A 86 1.28 -20.55 16.92
CA LEU A 86 0.39 -21.66 16.60
C LEU A 86 1.19 -22.96 16.81
N PRO A 87 1.03 -23.65 17.95
CA PRO A 87 1.86 -24.80 18.27
C PRO A 87 1.67 -25.94 17.28
N ILE A 88 2.79 -26.50 16.80
CA ILE A 88 2.80 -27.61 15.84
C ILE A 88 3.58 -28.82 16.34
N SER A 89 3.20 -29.99 15.83
CA SER A 89 3.84 -31.29 16.04
C SER A 89 4.97 -31.46 15.02
N PHE A 90 6.17 -31.75 15.51
CA PHE A 90 7.34 -32.04 14.67
C PHE A 90 8.31 -33.02 15.35
N GLN A 91 9.10 -33.75 14.56
CA GLN A 91 10.01 -34.79 15.06
C GLN A 91 11.33 -34.19 15.58
N GLN A 92 11.77 -34.67 16.74
CA GLN A 92 12.94 -34.18 17.48
C GLN A 92 14.20 -35.06 17.31
N GLU A 93 14.30 -35.89 16.26
CA GLU A 93 15.36 -36.90 16.24
C GLU A 93 16.77 -36.29 16.14
N GLY A 94 17.56 -36.51 17.19
CA GLY A 94 18.98 -36.14 17.26
C GLY A 94 19.26 -34.64 17.21
N SER A 95 18.23 -33.80 17.33
CA SER A 95 18.32 -32.34 17.27
C SER A 95 18.26 -31.76 18.68
N SER A 96 19.08 -30.73 18.94
CA SER A 96 19.15 -30.12 20.27
C SER A 96 17.83 -29.40 20.60
N PRO A 97 17.48 -29.13 21.87
CA PRO A 97 16.33 -28.29 22.22
C PRO A 97 16.28 -26.95 21.48
N ARG A 98 17.45 -26.45 21.05
CA ARG A 98 17.61 -25.26 20.23
C ARG A 98 17.04 -25.45 18.81
N ASP A 99 17.22 -26.61 18.19
CA ASP A 99 16.71 -26.88 16.83
C ASP A 99 15.18 -27.03 16.82
N ALA A 100 14.61 -27.60 17.88
CA ALA A 100 13.16 -27.69 18.08
C ALA A 100 12.52 -26.30 18.24
N ALA A 101 13.13 -25.44 19.06
CA ALA A 101 12.70 -24.05 19.19
C ALA A 101 12.79 -23.29 17.84
N THR A 102 13.79 -23.60 17.01
CA THR A 102 13.94 -22.99 15.68
C THR A 102 12.82 -23.37 14.71
N ILE A 103 12.36 -24.64 14.67
CA ILE A 103 11.28 -25.04 13.74
C ILE A 103 9.97 -24.32 14.10
N GLN A 104 9.57 -24.33 15.37
CA GLN A 104 8.37 -23.63 15.83
C GLN A 104 8.48 -22.12 15.56
N HIS A 105 9.63 -21.51 15.87
CA HIS A 105 9.85 -20.08 15.62
C HIS A 105 9.76 -19.73 14.14
N LEU A 106 10.39 -20.50 13.25
CA LEU A 106 10.28 -20.28 11.80
C LEU A 106 8.84 -20.48 11.30
N PHE A 107 8.12 -21.46 11.86
CA PHE A 107 6.71 -21.65 11.52
C PHE A 107 5.86 -20.44 11.93
N ASP A 108 6.05 -19.94 13.16
CA ASP A 108 5.33 -18.76 13.66
C ASP A 108 5.67 -17.50 12.87
N VAL A 109 6.95 -17.29 12.52
CA VAL A 109 7.37 -16.16 11.67
C VAL A 109 6.74 -16.26 10.29
N GLY A 110 6.81 -17.42 9.63
CA GLY A 110 6.21 -17.58 8.30
C GLY A 110 4.68 -17.44 8.33
N LEU A 111 4.03 -17.85 9.43
CA LEU A 111 2.59 -17.65 9.60
C LEU A 111 2.25 -16.16 9.81
N MET A 112 3.05 -15.43 10.57
CA MET A 112 2.91 -13.99 10.72
C MET A 112 3.19 -13.23 9.42
N GLU A 113 4.13 -13.69 8.59
CA GLU A 113 4.36 -13.16 7.24
C GLU A 113 3.14 -13.43 6.34
N CYS A 114 2.50 -14.59 6.44
CA CYS A 114 1.20 -14.83 5.77
C CYS A 114 0.11 -13.89 6.27
N TYR A 115 0.05 -13.62 7.58
CA TYR A 115 -0.93 -12.68 8.16
C TYR A 115 -0.67 -11.26 7.66
N GLY A 116 0.58 -10.80 7.65
CA GLY A 116 0.95 -9.50 7.07
C GLY A 116 1.07 -9.49 5.54
N PHE A 117 0.51 -10.47 4.83
CA PHE A 117 0.54 -10.58 3.36
C PHE A 117 1.93 -10.54 2.69
N ALA A 118 3.01 -10.72 3.45
CA ALA A 118 4.38 -10.86 2.95
C ALA A 118 4.64 -12.27 2.38
N PHE A 119 3.77 -12.73 1.47
CA PHE A 119 3.76 -14.10 0.95
C PHE A 119 5.10 -14.58 0.34
N PRO A 120 5.86 -13.78 -0.44
CA PRO A 120 7.18 -14.19 -0.91
C PRO A 120 8.15 -14.52 0.23
N GLU A 121 8.11 -13.77 1.33
CA GLU A 121 8.94 -14.02 2.51
C GLU A 121 8.42 -15.23 3.29
N ALA A 122 7.10 -15.35 3.45
CA ALA A 122 6.48 -16.54 4.06
C ALA A 122 6.90 -17.83 3.33
N GLN A 123 6.99 -17.82 1.99
CA GLN A 123 7.48 -18.96 1.22
C GLN A 123 8.95 -19.27 1.51
N SER A 124 9.79 -18.24 1.60
CA SER A 124 11.21 -18.36 1.97
C SER A 124 11.35 -18.97 3.36
N THR A 125 10.61 -18.44 4.34
CA THR A 125 10.61 -18.89 5.74
C THR A 125 10.07 -20.31 5.88
N ALA A 126 8.97 -20.66 5.20
CA ALA A 126 8.43 -22.03 5.20
C ALA A 126 9.44 -23.05 4.63
N ARG A 127 10.15 -22.70 3.54
CA ARG A 127 11.23 -23.54 2.99
C ARG A 127 12.41 -23.66 3.94
N LYS A 128 12.76 -22.59 4.68
CA LYS A 128 13.76 -22.67 5.76
C LYS A 128 13.29 -23.65 6.84
N ALA A 129 12.05 -23.56 7.32
CA ALA A 129 11.50 -24.48 8.32
C ALA A 129 11.57 -25.96 7.87
N LEU A 130 11.17 -26.24 6.62
CA LEU A 130 11.27 -27.58 6.02
C LEU A 130 12.72 -28.08 5.93
N LYS A 131 13.66 -27.20 5.57
CA LYS A 131 15.09 -27.53 5.54
C LYS A 131 15.63 -27.87 6.93
N TYR A 132 15.17 -27.16 7.98
CA TYR A 132 15.54 -27.44 9.36
C TYR A 132 14.95 -28.75 9.88
N ALA A 133 13.75 -29.14 9.43
CA ALA A 133 13.14 -30.43 9.75
C ALA A 133 13.95 -31.63 9.23
N LYS A 134 14.78 -31.44 8.19
CA LYS A 134 15.65 -32.42 7.50
C LYS A 134 14.89 -33.54 6.77
N ASP A 135 13.88 -34.10 7.41
CA ASP A 135 12.95 -35.09 6.86
C ASP A 135 11.61 -34.39 6.53
N PRO A 136 11.10 -34.49 5.29
CA PRO A 136 9.78 -33.93 4.92
C PRO A 136 8.63 -34.41 5.82
N THR A 137 8.69 -35.64 6.35
CA THR A 137 7.66 -36.20 7.22
C THR A 137 7.77 -35.73 8.68
N ALA A 138 8.87 -35.07 9.04
CA ALA A 138 9.11 -34.58 10.39
C ALA A 138 8.37 -33.28 10.73
N CYS A 139 7.75 -32.60 9.75
CA CYS A 139 6.91 -31.43 10.00
C CYS A 139 5.79 -31.28 8.95
N PRO A 140 4.69 -32.05 9.03
CA PRO A 140 3.57 -31.92 8.10
C PRO A 140 2.97 -30.51 8.05
N MET A 141 2.93 -29.80 9.18
CA MET A 141 2.45 -28.42 9.23
C MET A 141 3.39 -27.42 8.53
N CYS A 142 4.69 -27.70 8.41
CA CYS A 142 5.60 -26.84 7.64
C CYS A 142 5.28 -26.88 6.14
N HIS A 143 4.80 -28.02 5.63
CA HIS A 143 4.26 -28.12 4.27
C HIS A 143 2.91 -27.39 4.14
N TRP A 144 2.05 -27.47 5.16
CA TRP A 144 0.82 -26.68 5.23
C TRP A 144 1.11 -25.17 5.19
N LEU A 145 2.12 -24.70 5.93
CA LEU A 145 2.54 -23.31 5.91
C LEU A 145 3.04 -22.89 4.52
N LEU A 146 3.81 -23.74 3.84
CA LEU A 146 4.22 -23.46 2.46
C LEU A 146 3.03 -23.39 1.50
N ALA A 147 1.99 -24.20 1.71
CA ALA A 147 0.74 -24.11 0.93
C ALA A 147 -0.02 -22.81 1.22
N MET A 148 -0.10 -22.41 2.50
CA MET A 148 -0.66 -21.11 2.91
C MET A 148 0.13 -19.95 2.31
N ALA A 149 1.46 -20.03 2.26
CA ALA A 149 2.34 -19.00 1.71
C ALA A 149 2.21 -18.82 0.17
N HIS A 150 1.46 -19.70 -0.51
CA HIS A 150 1.05 -19.56 -1.90
C HIS A 150 -0.47 -19.36 -2.06
N ALA A 151 -1.22 -19.26 -0.96
CA ALA A 151 -2.67 -19.18 -0.99
C ALA A 151 -3.16 -17.79 -1.45
N PRO A 152 -4.38 -17.69 -2.00
CA PRO A 152 -4.99 -16.39 -2.28
C PRO A 152 -5.34 -15.69 -0.96
N TYR A 153 -5.43 -14.37 -1.01
CA TYR A 153 -5.85 -13.49 0.07
C TYR A 153 -6.69 -12.36 -0.53
N ILE A 154 -7.32 -11.54 0.30
CA ILE A 154 -8.35 -10.58 -0.16
C ILE A 154 -7.82 -9.56 -1.19
N ASN A 155 -6.54 -9.16 -1.12
CA ASN A 155 -5.94 -8.21 -2.09
C ASN A 155 -5.43 -8.90 -3.35
N HIS A 156 -5.25 -10.22 -3.32
CA HIS A 156 -4.86 -11.02 -4.48
C HIS A 156 -5.66 -12.34 -4.52
N PRO A 157 -6.98 -12.25 -4.76
CA PRO A 157 -7.90 -13.38 -4.58
C PRO A 157 -7.85 -14.40 -5.73
N THR A 158 -7.01 -14.16 -6.74
CA THR A 158 -6.82 -15.08 -7.88
C THR A 158 -5.34 -15.39 -8.06
N LEU A 159 -4.97 -16.66 -8.00
CA LEU A 159 -3.58 -17.06 -8.16
C LEU A 159 -3.16 -17.17 -9.63
N SER A 160 -1.89 -16.88 -9.89
CA SER A 160 -1.27 -17.26 -11.16
C SER A 160 -1.28 -18.78 -11.34
N LYS A 161 -1.14 -19.25 -12.59
CA LYS A 161 -1.04 -20.70 -12.86
C LYS A 161 0.11 -21.34 -12.08
N THR A 162 1.25 -20.65 -11.99
CA THR A 162 2.45 -21.13 -11.32
C THR A 162 2.24 -21.20 -9.82
N ASP A 163 1.71 -20.13 -9.20
CA ASP A 163 1.49 -20.10 -7.75
C ASP A 163 0.45 -21.11 -7.32
N TYR A 164 -0.63 -21.26 -8.11
CA TYR A 164 -1.62 -22.29 -7.86
C TYR A 164 -1.00 -23.70 -7.86
N GLN A 165 -0.13 -24.00 -8.83
CA GLN A 165 0.53 -25.31 -8.89
C GLN A 165 1.48 -25.53 -7.70
N ASN A 166 2.22 -24.49 -7.31
CA ASN A 166 3.10 -24.55 -6.13
C ASN A 166 2.30 -24.78 -4.84
N ALA A 167 1.19 -24.07 -4.67
CA ALA A 167 0.28 -24.24 -3.54
C ALA A 167 -0.32 -25.66 -3.49
N GLN A 168 -0.78 -26.16 -4.65
CA GLN A 168 -1.32 -27.51 -4.78
C GLN A 168 -0.28 -28.58 -4.41
N ASN A 169 0.94 -28.44 -4.91
CA ASN A 169 2.03 -29.37 -4.60
C ASN A 169 2.34 -29.37 -3.10
N ALA A 170 2.50 -28.20 -2.50
CA ALA A 170 2.78 -28.08 -1.06
C ALA A 170 1.63 -28.64 -0.19
N ALA A 171 0.37 -28.44 -0.60
CA ALA A 171 -0.77 -29.00 0.10
C ALA A 171 -0.83 -30.54 0.01
N ASN A 172 -0.51 -31.10 -1.17
CA ASN A 172 -0.40 -32.54 -1.35
C ASN A 172 0.77 -33.12 -0.54
N ASP A 173 1.92 -32.45 -0.51
CA ASP A 173 3.06 -32.84 0.31
C ASP A 173 2.70 -32.82 1.80
N ALA A 174 1.89 -31.85 2.26
CA ALA A 174 1.41 -31.80 3.64
C ALA A 174 0.54 -33.02 3.98
N VAL A 175 -0.38 -33.40 3.08
CA VAL A 175 -1.20 -34.61 3.24
C VAL A 175 -0.34 -35.85 3.25
N GLN A 176 0.61 -35.98 2.33
CA GLN A 176 1.50 -37.13 2.26
C GLN A 176 2.39 -37.24 3.52
N ALA A 177 2.99 -36.12 3.95
CA ALA A 177 3.77 -36.06 5.18
C ALA A 177 2.93 -36.46 6.40
N MET A 178 1.66 -36.03 6.49
CA MET A 178 0.74 -36.46 7.54
C MET A 178 0.45 -37.97 7.52
N LEU A 179 0.39 -38.60 6.35
CA LEU A 179 0.15 -40.04 6.23
C LEU A 179 1.38 -40.88 6.57
N ASP A 180 2.57 -40.39 6.25
CA ASP A 180 3.83 -41.14 6.40
C ASP A 180 4.53 -40.88 7.74
N THR A 181 4.18 -39.79 8.44
CA THR A 181 4.83 -39.41 9.69
C THR A 181 4.58 -40.41 10.82
N GLN A 182 5.55 -40.54 11.72
CA GLN A 182 5.40 -41.26 12.99
C GLN A 182 4.88 -40.35 14.13
N LEU A 183 4.62 -39.08 13.84
CA LEU A 183 4.13 -38.10 14.80
C LEU A 183 2.67 -38.33 15.16
N SER A 184 2.32 -38.08 16.43
CA SER A 184 0.93 -37.97 16.86
C SER A 184 0.44 -36.55 16.63
N LEU A 185 -0.01 -36.25 15.40
CA LEU A 185 -0.58 -34.94 15.07
C LEU A 185 -1.88 -34.71 15.86
N THR A 186 -2.12 -33.47 16.27
CA THR A 186 -3.39 -33.07 16.87
C THR A 186 -4.53 -33.13 15.85
N ARG A 187 -5.77 -33.22 16.34
CA ARG A 187 -6.95 -33.16 15.46
C ARG A 187 -7.07 -31.83 14.69
N LYS A 188 -6.59 -30.73 15.29
CA LYS A 188 -6.56 -29.41 14.64
C LYS A 188 -5.61 -29.42 13.44
N GLU A 189 -4.38 -29.91 13.62
CA GLU A 189 -3.39 -30.02 12.54
C GLU A 189 -3.86 -30.92 11.41
N GLN A 190 -4.36 -32.12 11.72
CA GLN A 190 -4.90 -33.04 10.72
C GLN A 190 -6.02 -32.37 9.91
N GLY A 191 -6.92 -31.67 10.60
CA GLY A 191 -8.00 -30.91 10.00
C GLY A 191 -7.52 -29.82 9.04
N LEU A 192 -6.57 -28.99 9.49
CA LEU A 192 -6.00 -27.89 8.69
C LEU A 192 -5.30 -28.40 7.43
N ILE A 193 -4.53 -29.49 7.55
CA ILE A 193 -3.86 -30.17 6.42
C ILE A 193 -4.88 -30.70 5.41
N GLN A 194 -5.94 -31.36 5.89
CA GLN A 194 -7.01 -31.86 5.02
C GLN A 194 -7.76 -30.72 4.34
N ALA A 195 -8.08 -29.65 5.07
CA ALA A 195 -8.80 -28.50 4.54
C ALA A 195 -8.00 -27.84 3.41
N ILE A 196 -6.73 -27.48 3.63
CA ILE A 196 -5.94 -26.72 2.64
C ILE A 196 -5.78 -27.48 1.31
N ALA A 197 -5.69 -28.82 1.34
CA ALA A 197 -5.63 -29.63 0.13
C ALA A 197 -6.87 -29.47 -0.77
N THR A 198 -8.04 -29.22 -0.18
CA THR A 198 -9.27 -28.99 -0.96
C THR A 198 -9.32 -27.63 -1.64
N ARG A 199 -8.54 -26.65 -1.15
CA ARG A 199 -8.44 -25.28 -1.71
C ARG A 199 -7.91 -25.30 -3.14
N PHE A 200 -7.12 -26.32 -3.50
CA PHE A 200 -6.41 -26.41 -4.77
C PHE A 200 -6.90 -27.55 -5.67
N THR A 201 -8.21 -27.74 -5.82
CA THR A 201 -8.80 -28.83 -6.63
C THR A 201 -9.11 -28.49 -8.09
N SER A 202 -9.24 -27.21 -8.47
CA SER A 202 -9.52 -26.77 -9.84
C SER A 202 -8.78 -25.48 -10.20
N GLN A 203 -7.70 -25.58 -10.98
CA GLN A 203 -6.90 -24.41 -11.38
C GLN A 203 -7.65 -23.47 -12.34
N GLN A 204 -8.50 -24.02 -13.21
CA GLN A 204 -9.27 -23.23 -14.19
C GLN A 204 -10.43 -22.47 -13.56
N ASN A 205 -10.96 -22.97 -12.44
CA ASN A 205 -12.02 -22.33 -11.67
C ASN A 205 -11.69 -22.42 -10.18
N GLN A 206 -10.80 -21.53 -9.74
CA GLN A 206 -10.21 -21.55 -8.40
C GLN A 206 -11.26 -21.38 -7.29
N THR A 207 -12.34 -20.64 -7.57
CA THR A 207 -13.48 -20.43 -6.65
C THR A 207 -14.11 -21.75 -6.19
N VAL A 208 -14.14 -22.79 -7.04
CA VAL A 208 -14.63 -24.12 -6.63
C VAL A 208 -13.79 -24.68 -5.47
N GLY A 209 -12.47 -24.55 -5.56
CA GLY A 209 -11.55 -24.95 -4.50
C GLY A 209 -11.74 -24.09 -3.24
N TYR A 210 -11.93 -22.78 -3.38
CA TYR A 210 -12.13 -21.88 -2.25
C TYR A 210 -13.42 -22.19 -1.48
N GLN A 211 -14.50 -22.52 -2.19
CA GLN A 211 -15.75 -22.98 -1.58
C GLN A 211 -15.62 -24.34 -0.88
N LEU A 212 -14.78 -25.25 -1.39
CA LEU A 212 -14.45 -26.49 -0.70
C LEU A 212 -13.65 -26.22 0.58
N TYR A 213 -12.62 -25.38 0.49
CA TYR A 213 -11.81 -24.97 1.64
C TYR A 213 -12.65 -24.34 2.74
N ARG A 214 -13.50 -23.35 2.43
CA ARG A 214 -14.45 -22.75 3.37
C ARG A 214 -15.27 -23.81 4.10
N ARG A 215 -15.83 -24.79 3.37
CA ARG A 215 -16.65 -25.86 3.96
C ARG A 215 -15.86 -26.76 4.89
N GLU A 216 -14.61 -27.09 4.57
CA GLU A 216 -13.77 -27.90 5.46
C GLU A 216 -13.38 -27.12 6.72
N VAL A 217 -13.00 -25.84 6.60
CA VAL A 217 -12.71 -25.00 7.77
C VAL A 217 -13.96 -24.78 8.63
N GLU A 218 -15.15 -24.67 8.02
CA GLU A 218 -16.42 -24.58 8.75
C GLU A 218 -16.70 -25.86 9.57
N ARG A 219 -16.38 -27.05 9.04
CA ARG A 219 -16.45 -28.31 9.82
C ARG A 219 -15.43 -28.34 10.95
N LEU A 220 -14.26 -27.73 10.78
CA LEU A 220 -13.29 -27.58 11.87
C LEU A 220 -13.81 -26.62 12.94
N PHE A 221 -14.43 -25.51 12.54
CA PHE A 221 -15.05 -24.58 13.47
C PHE A 221 -16.13 -25.24 14.32
N GLN A 222 -16.94 -26.15 13.75
CA GLN A 222 -17.91 -26.95 14.52
C GLN A 222 -17.25 -27.85 15.58
N GLN A 223 -16.02 -28.33 15.33
CA GLN A 223 -15.26 -29.15 16.27
C GLN A 223 -14.48 -28.32 17.30
N PHE A 224 -14.05 -27.11 16.91
CA PHE A 224 -13.24 -26.19 17.69
C PHE A 224 -13.88 -24.79 17.75
N PRO A 225 -15.11 -24.63 18.27
CA PRO A 225 -15.90 -23.41 18.12
C PRO A 225 -15.38 -22.23 18.95
N ASN A 226 -14.33 -22.41 19.76
CA ASN A 226 -13.69 -21.39 20.58
C ASN A 226 -12.21 -21.18 20.21
N ASP A 227 -11.73 -21.85 19.16
CA ASP A 227 -10.34 -21.71 18.72
C ASP A 227 -10.20 -20.46 17.84
N PRO A 228 -9.38 -19.46 18.23
CA PRO A 228 -9.32 -18.18 17.54
C PRO A 228 -8.69 -18.31 16.15
N ASP A 229 -7.73 -19.21 15.95
CA ASP A 229 -7.11 -19.43 14.63
C ASP A 229 -8.14 -19.98 13.65
N ILE A 230 -8.98 -20.94 14.09
CA ILE A 230 -10.03 -21.51 13.24
C ILE A 230 -11.11 -20.48 12.90
N MET A 231 -11.45 -19.58 13.83
CA MET A 231 -12.34 -18.44 13.53
C MET A 231 -11.72 -17.53 12.47
N ALA A 232 -10.43 -17.18 12.64
CA ALA A 232 -9.72 -16.30 11.72
C ALA A 232 -9.58 -16.92 10.32
N PHE A 233 -9.18 -18.19 10.21
CA PHE A 233 -9.09 -18.90 8.93
C PHE A 233 -10.43 -19.05 8.23
N LEU A 234 -11.53 -19.22 8.99
CA LEU A 234 -12.86 -19.27 8.40
C LEU A 234 -13.30 -17.89 7.89
N ALA A 235 -12.98 -16.82 8.63
CA ALA A 235 -13.24 -15.45 8.19
C ALA A 235 -12.45 -15.13 6.91
N ASP A 236 -11.15 -15.44 6.86
CA ASP A 236 -10.32 -15.31 5.64
C ASP A 236 -10.96 -16.05 4.45
N ALA A 237 -11.31 -17.33 4.64
CA ALA A 237 -11.91 -18.15 3.59
C ALA A 237 -13.23 -17.58 3.06
N ILE A 238 -14.02 -16.92 3.90
CA ILE A 238 -15.25 -16.24 3.50
C ILE A 238 -14.93 -14.95 2.76
N MET A 239 -14.06 -14.10 3.31
CA MET A 239 -13.73 -12.80 2.71
C MET A 239 -13.09 -12.93 1.33
N VAL A 240 -12.21 -13.92 1.13
CA VAL A 240 -11.60 -14.21 -0.19
C VAL A 240 -12.64 -14.56 -1.26
N LEU A 241 -13.78 -15.17 -0.89
CA LEU A 241 -14.86 -15.47 -1.85
C LEU A 241 -15.63 -14.21 -2.30
N HIS A 242 -15.48 -13.10 -1.58
CA HIS A 242 -16.16 -11.83 -1.81
C HIS A 242 -15.18 -10.72 -2.21
N ALA A 243 -14.04 -11.09 -2.79
CA ALA A 243 -13.06 -10.17 -3.37
C ALA A 243 -12.67 -10.63 -4.79
N ASN A 244 -12.35 -9.67 -5.66
CA ASN A 244 -11.75 -9.94 -6.97
C ASN A 244 -10.73 -8.84 -7.34
N ALA A 245 -10.18 -8.90 -8.56
CA ALA A 245 -9.18 -7.93 -9.03
C ALA A 245 -9.66 -6.46 -9.09
N THR A 246 -10.95 -6.20 -8.90
CA THR A 246 -11.54 -4.84 -8.92
C THR A 246 -11.98 -4.35 -7.54
N GLY A 247 -11.75 -5.14 -6.48
CA GLY A 247 -11.98 -4.73 -5.09
C GLY A 247 -12.79 -5.72 -4.25
N TYR A 248 -13.34 -5.21 -3.15
CA TYR A 248 -14.12 -5.97 -2.17
C TYR A 248 -15.62 -5.78 -2.38
N TYR A 249 -16.39 -6.86 -2.19
CA TYR A 249 -17.85 -6.88 -2.32
C TYR A 249 -18.48 -7.27 -0.99
N PHE A 250 -18.09 -6.55 0.06
CA PHE A 250 -18.45 -6.90 1.43
C PHE A 250 -19.82 -6.40 1.86
N TYR A 251 -20.34 -5.41 1.15
CA TYR A 251 -21.56 -4.68 1.47
C TYR A 251 -22.53 -4.70 0.30
N GLU A 252 -23.82 -4.56 0.60
CA GLU A 252 -24.87 -4.51 -0.42
C GLU A 252 -24.64 -3.33 -1.37
N PRO A 253 -24.64 -3.55 -2.70
CA PRO A 253 -24.40 -2.48 -3.65
C PRO A 253 -25.59 -1.50 -3.68
N ASN A 254 -25.29 -0.20 -3.69
CA ASN A 254 -26.27 0.89 -3.65
C ASN A 254 -27.13 0.92 -2.36
N ASP A 255 -26.58 0.45 -1.23
CA ASP A 255 -27.17 0.65 0.08
C ASP A 255 -26.41 1.71 0.88
N ASP A 256 -27.06 2.86 1.07
CA ASP A 256 -26.55 3.99 1.84
C ASP A 256 -26.46 3.70 3.36
N ASN A 257 -26.84 2.50 3.83
CA ASN A 257 -26.68 2.11 5.24
C ASN A 257 -25.42 1.27 5.49
N GLY A 258 -24.68 0.91 4.45
CA GLY A 258 -23.52 0.05 4.56
C GLY A 258 -23.85 -1.31 5.18
N THR A 259 -24.94 -1.96 4.72
CA THR A 259 -25.34 -3.28 5.20
C THR A 259 -24.38 -4.36 4.68
N PRO A 260 -23.71 -5.13 5.55
CA PRO A 260 -22.85 -6.22 5.11
C PRO A 260 -23.69 -7.35 4.50
N ILE A 261 -23.20 -7.97 3.42
CA ILE A 261 -23.87 -9.14 2.83
C ILE A 261 -23.88 -10.31 3.85
N PRO A 262 -24.80 -11.28 3.76
CA PRO A 262 -25.00 -12.29 4.82
C PRO A 262 -23.73 -13.06 5.24
N ASP A 263 -22.91 -13.47 4.28
CA ASP A 263 -21.64 -14.15 4.54
C ASP A 263 -20.65 -13.27 5.30
N ILE A 264 -20.58 -11.99 4.96
CA ILE A 264 -19.69 -11.02 5.59
C ILE A 264 -20.21 -10.61 6.96
N SER A 265 -21.53 -10.46 7.11
CA SER A 265 -22.16 -10.31 8.42
C SER A 265 -21.80 -11.49 9.35
N TYR A 266 -21.74 -12.71 8.81
CA TYR A 266 -21.31 -13.88 9.57
C TYR A 266 -19.82 -13.82 9.92
N ALA A 267 -18.95 -13.51 8.96
CA ALA A 267 -17.51 -13.36 9.21
C ALA A 267 -17.21 -12.27 10.26
N MET A 268 -17.82 -11.10 10.11
CA MET A 268 -17.65 -9.98 11.02
C MET A 268 -18.19 -10.27 12.43
N HIS A 269 -19.47 -10.63 12.57
CA HIS A 269 -20.12 -10.69 13.88
C HIS A 269 -19.93 -12.03 14.61
N VAL A 270 -19.89 -13.15 13.88
CA VAL A 270 -19.86 -14.49 14.51
C VAL A 270 -18.44 -15.00 14.68
N LEU A 271 -17.51 -14.60 13.80
CA LEU A 271 -16.12 -15.05 13.83
C LEU A 271 -15.19 -13.98 14.42
N LEU A 272 -15.10 -12.81 13.78
CA LEU A 272 -14.09 -11.80 14.14
C LEU A 272 -14.39 -11.08 15.45
N GLU A 273 -15.60 -10.54 15.63
CA GLU A 273 -15.98 -9.87 16.89
C GLU A 273 -15.95 -10.84 18.08
N ARG A 274 -16.36 -12.10 17.87
CA ARG A 274 -16.28 -13.13 18.90
C ARG A 274 -14.83 -13.53 19.21
N CYS A 275 -13.97 -13.64 18.20
CA CYS A 275 -12.54 -13.87 18.37
C CYS A 275 -11.94 -12.75 19.21
N LEU A 276 -12.14 -11.49 18.83
CA LEU A 276 -11.55 -10.32 19.48
C LEU A 276 -12.12 -10.06 20.89
N ALA A 277 -13.36 -10.46 21.17
CA ALA A 277 -13.90 -10.41 22.52
C ALA A 277 -13.18 -11.36 23.51
N ALA A 278 -12.66 -12.50 23.02
CA ALA A 278 -11.95 -13.49 23.85
C ALA A 278 -10.41 -13.38 23.74
N HIS A 279 -9.91 -12.95 22.59
CA HIS A 279 -8.51 -12.92 22.19
C HIS A 279 -8.21 -11.61 21.46
N HIS A 280 -8.24 -10.51 22.20
CA HIS A 280 -8.15 -9.15 21.67
C HIS A 280 -6.85 -8.86 20.89
N HIS A 281 -5.77 -9.60 21.14
CA HIS A 281 -4.49 -9.48 20.39
C HIS A 281 -4.27 -10.55 19.32
N HIS A 282 -5.32 -11.25 18.87
CA HIS A 282 -5.14 -12.27 17.82
C HIS A 282 -4.86 -11.59 16.46
N PRO A 283 -3.64 -11.71 15.90
CA PRO A 283 -3.17 -10.83 14.83
C PRO A 283 -4.02 -10.92 13.56
N LEU A 284 -4.35 -12.13 13.10
CA LEU A 284 -5.20 -12.29 11.91
C LEU A 284 -6.66 -11.82 12.16
N CYS A 285 -7.17 -11.92 13.38
CA CYS A 285 -8.52 -11.43 13.67
C CYS A 285 -8.54 -9.89 13.66
N GLN A 286 -7.50 -9.26 14.22
CA GLN A 286 -7.38 -7.80 14.21
C GLN A 286 -7.25 -7.27 12.77
N HIS A 287 -6.36 -7.88 11.99
CA HIS A 287 -6.14 -7.54 10.59
C HIS A 287 -7.41 -7.66 9.74
N LEU A 288 -8.07 -8.81 9.76
CA LEU A 288 -9.28 -9.04 8.98
C LEU A 288 -10.45 -8.17 9.45
N TYR A 289 -10.53 -7.82 10.75
CA TYR A 289 -11.60 -6.95 11.24
C TYR A 289 -11.45 -5.51 10.76
N ILE A 290 -10.22 -5.02 10.61
CA ILE A 290 -9.96 -3.73 9.99
C ILE A 290 -10.43 -3.77 8.52
N HIS A 291 -9.93 -4.72 7.72
CA HIS A 291 -10.31 -4.82 6.31
C HIS A 291 -11.81 -5.04 6.07
N VAL A 292 -12.48 -5.83 6.92
CA VAL A 292 -13.90 -6.11 6.71
C VAL A 292 -14.77 -4.88 6.99
N THR A 293 -14.32 -3.97 7.86
CA THR A 293 -15.11 -2.79 8.28
C THR A 293 -14.78 -1.52 7.49
N GLU A 294 -13.56 -1.40 6.99
CA GLU A 294 -13.06 -0.23 6.29
C GLU A 294 -13.91 0.26 5.10
N PRO A 295 -14.39 -0.62 4.19
CA PRO A 295 -15.07 -0.15 2.98
C PRO A 295 -16.38 0.63 3.23
N SER A 296 -16.90 0.64 4.46
CA SER A 296 -18.16 1.29 4.81
C SER A 296 -17.96 2.44 5.81
N ASP A 297 -18.40 3.64 5.42
CA ASP A 297 -18.39 4.85 6.26
C ASP A 297 -19.22 4.68 7.56
N HIS A 298 -20.14 3.71 7.58
CA HIS A 298 -21.05 3.49 8.71
C HIS A 298 -20.48 2.57 9.79
N VAL A 299 -19.45 1.79 9.46
CA VAL A 299 -18.96 0.71 10.34
C VAL A 299 -17.47 0.75 10.59
N ALA A 300 -16.68 1.53 9.83
CA ALA A 300 -15.24 1.68 10.05
C ALA A 300 -14.89 2.02 11.52
N GLN A 301 -15.69 2.88 12.18
CA GLN A 301 -15.51 3.22 13.60
C GLN A 301 -15.51 2.01 14.55
N LYS A 302 -16.17 0.91 14.19
CA LYS A 302 -16.19 -0.29 15.03
C LYS A 302 -14.79 -0.89 15.24
N ALA A 303 -13.89 -0.71 14.27
CA ALA A 303 -12.54 -1.22 14.34
C ALA A 303 -11.57 -0.31 15.11
N GLU A 304 -11.99 0.86 15.63
CA GLU A 304 -11.08 1.81 16.29
C GLU A 304 -10.26 1.17 17.41
N THR A 305 -10.92 0.48 18.36
CA THR A 305 -10.21 -0.20 19.46
C THR A 305 -9.28 -1.30 18.96
N THR A 306 -9.68 -2.01 17.89
CA THR A 306 -8.86 -3.05 17.27
C THR A 306 -7.63 -2.45 16.59
N ALA A 307 -7.78 -1.31 15.91
CA ALA A 307 -6.69 -0.57 15.29
C ALA A 307 -5.69 -0.05 16.34
N ASP A 308 -6.17 0.51 17.45
CA ASP A 308 -5.33 0.96 18.57
C ASP A 308 -4.51 -0.20 19.16
N GLN A 309 -5.15 -1.35 19.36
CA GLN A 309 -4.49 -2.55 19.88
C GLN A 309 -3.45 -3.11 18.91
N LEU A 310 -3.79 -3.19 17.62
CA LEU A 310 -2.86 -3.68 16.61
C LEU A 310 -1.65 -2.75 16.47
N ALA A 311 -1.87 -1.42 16.41
CA ALA A 311 -0.81 -0.42 16.36
C ALA A 311 0.15 -0.55 17.55
N ALA A 312 -0.39 -0.68 18.77
CA ALA A 312 0.43 -0.85 19.97
C ALA A 312 1.24 -2.15 19.94
N ALA A 313 0.63 -3.26 19.48
CA ALA A 313 1.26 -4.57 19.46
C ALA A 313 2.33 -4.71 18.37
N THR A 314 2.24 -3.92 17.28
CA THR A 314 3.18 -3.95 16.14
C THR A 314 4.21 -2.82 16.15
N ALA A 315 4.09 -1.81 17.01
CA ALA A 315 4.97 -0.63 17.01
C ALA A 315 6.49 -0.94 17.08
N PHE A 316 6.89 -2.05 17.70
CA PHE A 316 8.30 -2.47 17.83
C PHE A 316 8.62 -3.79 17.11
N THR A 317 7.78 -4.15 16.14
CA THR A 317 8.00 -5.30 15.24
C THR A 317 8.51 -4.81 13.89
N GLN A 318 8.71 -5.76 12.97
CA GLN A 318 8.99 -5.52 11.57
C GLN A 318 7.88 -6.11 10.69
N ALA A 319 6.66 -6.19 11.24
CA ALA A 319 5.49 -6.75 10.57
C ALA A 319 4.82 -5.68 9.68
N GLN A 320 5.55 -5.18 8.68
CA GLN A 320 5.19 -4.12 7.71
C GLN A 320 3.69 -3.86 7.57
N HIS A 321 2.98 -4.72 6.83
CA HIS A 321 1.56 -4.53 6.55
C HIS A 321 0.70 -4.52 7.82
N LEU A 322 1.04 -5.30 8.86
CA LEU A 322 0.32 -5.23 10.14
C LEU A 322 0.59 -3.93 10.92
N GLN A 323 1.73 -3.27 10.71
CA GLN A 323 2.00 -1.93 11.23
C GLN A 323 1.22 -0.86 10.45
N HIS A 324 1.06 -1.07 9.14
CA HIS A 324 0.25 -0.24 8.27
C HIS A 324 -1.24 -0.34 8.59
N MET A 325 -1.78 -1.55 8.76
CA MET A 325 -3.22 -1.82 8.88
C MET A 325 -4.04 -0.85 9.74
N PRO A 326 -3.61 -0.43 10.94
CA PRO A 326 -4.37 0.55 11.73
C PRO A 326 -4.69 1.86 10.99
N SER A 327 -3.82 2.30 10.05
CA SER A 327 -4.03 3.55 9.30
C SER A 327 -5.29 3.54 8.46
N HIS A 328 -5.71 2.38 7.95
CA HIS A 328 -6.97 2.19 7.24
C HIS A 328 -8.15 2.66 8.09
N THR A 329 -8.27 2.16 9.33
CA THR A 329 -9.32 2.61 10.25
C THR A 329 -9.15 4.08 10.61
N TYR A 330 -7.95 4.50 11.00
CA TYR A 330 -7.69 5.87 11.46
C TYR A 330 -8.03 6.92 10.41
N TRP A 331 -7.72 6.66 9.14
CA TRP A 331 -8.05 7.56 8.05
C TRP A 331 -9.56 7.70 7.87
N ARG A 332 -10.30 6.60 7.88
CA ARG A 332 -11.77 6.58 7.74
C ARG A 332 -12.48 7.36 8.84
N ILE A 333 -11.88 7.45 10.03
CA ILE A 333 -12.48 8.11 11.21
C ILE A 333 -11.85 9.47 11.56
N GLY A 334 -10.95 9.98 10.72
CA GLY A 334 -10.37 11.32 10.90
C GLY A 334 -9.20 11.40 11.89
N ARG A 335 -8.64 10.27 12.32
CA ARG A 335 -7.43 10.17 13.17
C ARG A 335 -6.15 10.20 12.34
N TYR A 336 -6.01 11.20 11.46
CA TYR A 336 -4.96 11.25 10.44
C TYR A 336 -3.53 11.20 10.98
N HIS A 337 -3.24 11.84 12.11
CA HIS A 337 -1.90 11.75 12.72
C HIS A 337 -1.55 10.33 13.17
N ASP A 338 -2.52 9.58 13.69
CA ASP A 338 -2.29 8.19 14.09
C ASP A 338 -2.04 7.31 12.86
N ALA A 339 -2.70 7.61 11.74
CA ALA A 339 -2.40 7.01 10.44
C ALA A 339 -0.97 7.34 9.96
N VAL A 340 -0.50 8.58 10.16
CA VAL A 340 0.90 8.95 9.87
C VAL A 340 1.86 8.09 10.69
N GLN A 341 1.66 7.99 12.01
CA GLN A 341 2.56 7.24 12.89
C GLN A 341 2.63 5.74 12.54
N SER A 342 1.49 5.10 12.30
CA SER A 342 1.43 3.70 11.85
C SER A 342 2.22 3.48 10.56
N ASN A 343 2.06 4.37 9.58
CA ASN A 343 2.76 4.25 8.32
C ASN A 343 4.26 4.58 8.40
N ILE A 344 4.70 5.42 9.34
CA ILE A 344 6.14 5.66 9.55
C ILE A 344 6.81 4.35 9.96
N HIS A 345 6.21 3.62 10.92
CA HIS A 345 6.73 2.32 11.35
C HIS A 345 6.73 1.29 10.20
N ALA A 346 5.65 1.24 9.42
CA ALA A 346 5.55 0.32 8.27
C ALA A 346 6.63 0.62 7.22
N HIS A 347 6.79 1.89 6.84
CA HIS A 347 7.83 2.32 5.90
C HIS A 347 9.24 2.00 6.40
N GLU A 348 9.53 2.19 7.69
CA GLU A 348 10.83 1.83 8.27
C GLU A 348 11.10 0.31 8.15
N SER A 349 10.07 -0.51 8.38
CA SER A 349 10.13 -1.96 8.17
C SER A 349 10.31 -2.33 6.69
N ASP A 350 9.69 -1.60 5.77
CA ASP A 350 9.89 -1.77 4.33
C ASP A 350 11.33 -1.49 3.93
N GLN A 351 11.89 -0.38 4.42
CA GLN A 351 13.29 -0.04 4.17
C GLN A 351 14.24 -1.09 4.74
N ALA A 352 13.92 -1.68 5.90
CA ALA A 352 14.69 -2.79 6.46
C ALA A 352 14.69 -4.01 5.54
N TYR A 353 13.52 -4.43 5.01
CA TYR A 353 13.46 -5.55 4.08
C TYR A 353 14.24 -5.25 2.79
N ILE A 354 14.04 -4.08 2.19
CA ILE A 354 14.75 -3.66 0.97
C ILE A 354 16.26 -3.66 1.21
N HIS A 355 16.72 -3.12 2.34
CA HIS A 355 18.14 -3.12 2.73
C HIS A 355 18.73 -4.53 2.83
N HIS A 356 17.96 -5.49 3.37
CA HIS A 356 18.37 -6.88 3.48
C HIS A 356 18.14 -7.72 2.21
N GLN A 357 17.63 -7.12 1.12
CA GLN A 357 17.24 -7.80 -0.14
C GLN A 357 16.09 -8.81 0.04
N HIS A 358 15.15 -8.46 0.90
CA HIS A 358 13.85 -9.11 1.09
C HIS A 358 12.76 -8.30 0.38
N TRP A 359 11.58 -8.90 0.23
CA TRP A 359 10.45 -8.31 -0.49
C TRP A 359 9.42 -7.76 0.49
N PRO A 360 9.33 -6.43 0.69
CA PRO A 360 8.22 -5.85 1.43
C PRO A 360 6.90 -6.04 0.68
N TYR A 361 5.80 -6.04 1.42
CA TYR A 361 4.45 -6.00 0.84
C TYR A 361 3.94 -4.55 0.80
N GLY A 362 3.71 -4.01 -0.40
CA GLY A 362 3.11 -2.68 -0.57
C GLY A 362 3.94 -1.48 -0.08
N PRO A 363 5.29 -1.43 -0.24
CA PRO A 363 6.07 -0.32 0.32
C PRO A 363 5.66 1.06 -0.23
N ALA A 364 5.16 1.11 -1.47
CA ALA A 364 4.68 2.34 -2.06
C ALA A 364 3.24 2.66 -1.62
N HIS A 365 2.42 1.64 -1.38
CA HIS A 365 1.12 1.77 -0.73
C HIS A 365 1.23 2.45 0.64
N ASP A 366 2.04 1.89 1.53
CA ASP A 366 2.25 2.38 2.89
C ASP A 366 2.77 3.83 2.87
N THR A 367 3.72 4.11 1.97
CA THR A 367 4.28 5.46 1.80
C THR A 367 3.27 6.45 1.24
N ALA A 368 2.44 6.06 0.27
CA ALA A 368 1.44 6.94 -0.30
C ALA A 368 0.29 7.23 0.68
N PHE A 369 -0.10 6.22 1.47
CA PHE A 369 -1.09 6.37 2.54
C PHE A 369 -0.60 7.33 3.64
N LEU A 370 0.69 7.26 3.99
CA LEU A 370 1.35 8.22 4.87
C LEU A 370 1.28 9.65 4.34
N ILE A 371 1.59 9.86 3.06
CA ILE A 371 1.57 11.18 2.43
C ILE A 371 0.16 11.77 2.50
N ASP A 372 -0.85 10.98 2.15
CA ASP A 372 -2.24 11.41 2.20
C ASP A 372 -2.70 11.74 3.63
N ALA A 373 -2.40 10.88 4.60
CA ALA A 373 -2.69 11.14 6.00
C ALA A 373 -1.99 12.42 6.52
N ALA A 374 -0.72 12.63 6.16
CA ALA A 374 0.04 13.81 6.53
C ALA A 374 -0.51 15.09 5.88
N ILE A 375 -1.02 15.01 4.65
CA ILE A 375 -1.79 16.09 4.03
C ILE A 375 -3.00 16.44 4.88
N MET A 376 -3.78 15.44 5.29
CA MET A 376 -5.03 15.62 6.03
C MET A 376 -4.82 16.17 7.45
N SER A 377 -3.75 15.77 8.15
CA SER A 377 -3.36 16.32 9.47
C SER A 377 -2.57 17.64 9.39
N GLY A 378 -2.09 18.03 8.21
CA GLY A 378 -1.32 19.26 8.00
C GLY A 378 0.18 19.15 8.31
N GLU A 379 0.72 17.93 8.39
CA GLU A 379 2.13 17.61 8.61
C GLU A 379 2.94 17.77 7.31
N ARG A 380 3.13 19.01 6.87
CA ARG A 380 3.80 19.39 5.61
C ARG A 380 5.17 18.77 5.45
N HIS A 381 6.01 18.87 6.47
CA HIS A 381 7.38 18.39 6.42
C HIS A 381 7.43 16.87 6.22
N VAL A 382 6.53 16.14 6.89
CA VAL A 382 6.39 14.69 6.73
C VAL A 382 5.90 14.36 5.31
N ALA A 383 4.82 15.00 4.85
CA ALA A 383 4.29 14.76 3.51
C ALA A 383 5.35 15.02 2.41
N TYR A 384 6.14 16.09 2.54
CA TYR A 384 7.19 16.41 1.56
C TYR A 384 8.31 15.37 1.57
N ASP A 385 8.83 15.01 2.75
CA ASP A 385 9.92 14.04 2.87
C ASP A 385 9.52 12.67 2.29
N TYR A 386 8.32 12.20 2.60
CA TYR A 386 7.87 10.90 2.09
C TYR A 386 7.46 10.94 0.62
N ALA A 387 7.00 12.08 0.10
CA ALA A 387 6.79 12.22 -1.34
C ALA A 387 8.12 12.20 -2.14
N GLU A 388 9.22 12.71 -1.58
CA GLU A 388 10.57 12.51 -2.14
C GLU A 388 10.96 11.02 -2.14
N LYS A 389 10.74 10.33 -1.01
CA LYS A 389 11.06 8.90 -0.86
C LYS A 389 10.24 8.03 -1.83
N LEU A 390 8.95 8.30 -1.99
CA LEU A 390 8.08 7.59 -2.93
C LEU A 390 8.56 7.78 -4.39
N ARG A 391 8.89 9.01 -4.76
CA ARG A 391 9.45 9.31 -6.08
C ARG A 391 10.78 8.57 -6.30
N ALA A 392 11.67 8.61 -5.32
CA ALA A 392 12.95 7.89 -5.38
C ALA A 392 12.74 6.37 -5.50
N HIS A 393 11.75 5.80 -4.82
CA HIS A 393 11.36 4.39 -4.95
C HIS A 393 11.01 4.05 -6.40
N TYR A 394 10.11 4.79 -7.04
CA TYR A 394 9.74 4.52 -8.45
C TYR A 394 10.80 4.93 -9.45
N GLN A 395 11.73 5.82 -9.10
CA GLN A 395 12.91 6.06 -9.90
C GLN A 395 13.80 4.81 -9.97
N GLN A 396 13.92 4.09 -8.86
CA GLN A 396 14.72 2.87 -8.75
C GLN A 396 13.97 1.63 -9.28
N PHE A 397 12.67 1.55 -9.01
CA PHE A 397 11.81 0.41 -9.32
C PHE A 397 10.57 0.83 -10.12
N PRO A 398 10.73 1.32 -11.37
CA PRO A 398 9.61 1.83 -12.18
C PRO A 398 8.56 0.77 -12.54
N ASP A 399 8.91 -0.52 -12.42
CA ASP A 399 8.04 -1.66 -12.75
C ASP A 399 7.59 -2.44 -11.51
N ALA A 400 7.79 -1.89 -10.31
CA ALA A 400 7.31 -2.53 -9.08
C ALA A 400 5.78 -2.64 -9.12
N PRO A 401 5.21 -3.84 -8.94
CA PRO A 401 3.76 -4.01 -8.87
C PRO A 401 3.27 -3.55 -7.49
N ASP A 402 2.65 -2.38 -7.43
CA ASP A 402 2.11 -1.78 -6.21
C ASP A 402 0.88 -0.91 -6.53
N TYR A 403 0.09 -0.54 -5.52
CA TYR A 403 -0.95 0.48 -5.62
C TYR A 403 -0.78 1.55 -4.52
N PRO A 404 -0.60 2.85 -4.86
CA PRO A 404 -0.64 3.43 -6.19
C PRO A 404 0.42 2.84 -7.12
N ASP A 405 0.19 2.87 -8.44
CA ASP A 405 1.21 2.45 -9.39
C ASP A 405 2.30 3.53 -9.54
N ALA A 406 3.35 3.24 -10.31
CA ALA A 406 4.42 4.19 -10.54
C ALA A 406 3.96 5.50 -11.20
N GLN A 407 2.87 5.49 -11.96
CA GLN A 407 2.36 6.69 -12.64
C GLN A 407 1.73 7.67 -11.66
N LEU A 408 0.92 7.16 -10.74
CA LEU A 408 0.32 7.94 -9.66
C LEU A 408 1.36 8.32 -8.59
N GLY A 409 2.18 7.36 -8.17
CA GLY A 409 3.19 7.55 -7.14
C GLY A 409 4.27 8.57 -7.51
N TRP A 410 4.73 8.59 -8.77
CA TRP A 410 5.75 9.54 -9.24
C TRP A 410 5.35 11.01 -9.03
N HIS A 411 4.08 11.34 -9.28
CA HIS A 411 3.57 12.70 -9.18
C HIS A 411 2.97 13.05 -7.82
N SER A 412 2.99 12.13 -6.85
CA SER A 412 2.66 12.45 -5.45
C SER A 412 3.53 13.60 -4.93
N TRP A 413 4.78 13.72 -5.37
CA TRP A 413 5.65 14.87 -5.06
C TRP A 413 5.11 16.22 -5.55
N SER A 414 4.56 16.28 -6.77
CA SER A 414 4.03 17.52 -7.34
C SER A 414 2.67 17.85 -6.72
N THR A 415 1.76 16.88 -6.64
CA THR A 415 0.41 17.09 -6.10
C THR A 415 0.43 17.44 -4.61
N THR A 416 1.31 16.80 -3.83
CA THR A 416 1.54 17.15 -2.41
C THR A 416 1.99 18.60 -2.28
N ARG A 417 2.91 19.07 -3.13
CA ARG A 417 3.38 20.47 -3.09
C ARG A 417 2.29 21.48 -3.45
N LEU A 418 1.44 21.17 -4.42
CA LEU A 418 0.28 22.01 -4.75
C LEU A 418 -0.61 22.23 -3.54
N ARG A 419 -0.79 21.21 -2.68
CA ARG A 419 -1.63 21.30 -1.49
C ARG A 419 -1.24 22.42 -0.52
N TRP A 420 0.04 22.79 -0.49
CA TRP A 420 0.58 23.86 0.35
C TRP A 420 0.96 25.12 -0.41
N GLY A 421 0.60 25.25 -1.68
CA GLY A 421 0.90 26.47 -2.42
C GLY A 421 2.31 26.55 -2.99
N ASP A 422 3.10 25.47 -2.97
CA ASP A 422 4.49 25.47 -3.46
C ASP A 422 4.56 25.34 -5.00
N ALA A 423 3.87 26.26 -5.66
CA ALA A 423 3.80 26.37 -7.11
C ALA A 423 5.19 26.60 -7.72
N LYS A 424 6.07 27.31 -7.01
CA LYS A 424 7.43 27.57 -7.48
C LYS A 424 8.21 26.27 -7.63
N ALA A 425 8.21 25.39 -6.63
CA ALA A 425 8.90 24.10 -6.74
C ALA A 425 8.34 23.25 -7.88
N VAL A 426 7.01 23.22 -8.06
CA VAL A 426 6.37 22.48 -9.16
C VAL A 426 6.74 23.03 -10.55
N LEU A 427 6.90 24.34 -10.70
CA LEU A 427 7.32 24.96 -11.97
C LEU A 427 8.82 24.80 -12.25
N GLU A 428 9.65 24.78 -11.21
CA GLU A 428 11.10 24.56 -11.29
C GLU A 428 11.47 23.06 -11.36
N GLU A 429 10.48 22.17 -11.26
CA GLU A 429 10.67 20.73 -11.37
C GLU A 429 11.11 20.31 -12.79
N HIS A 430 12.25 19.62 -12.86
CA HIS A 430 12.89 19.19 -14.10
C HIS A 430 13.23 17.69 -14.14
N ASP A 431 12.77 16.92 -13.15
CA ASP A 431 13.00 15.48 -13.15
C ASP A 431 12.27 14.82 -14.33
N PRO A 432 12.99 14.09 -15.19
CA PRO A 432 12.35 13.39 -16.30
C PRO A 432 11.54 12.22 -15.76
N LEU A 433 10.42 11.89 -16.42
CA LEU A 433 9.72 10.65 -16.16
C LEU A 433 10.70 9.47 -16.38
N PRO A 434 10.71 8.46 -15.49
CA PRO A 434 11.51 7.25 -15.70
C PRO A 434 11.14 6.53 -17.00
N ARG A 435 9.89 6.67 -17.44
CA ARG A 435 9.37 6.11 -18.68
C ARG A 435 8.44 7.09 -19.40
N ASP A 436 8.58 7.17 -20.71
CA ASP A 436 7.74 8.03 -21.56
C ASP A 436 6.35 7.42 -21.85
N ASP A 437 6.14 6.14 -21.54
CA ASP A 437 4.88 5.41 -21.77
C ASP A 437 3.93 5.43 -20.56
N TRP A 438 4.04 6.46 -19.72
CA TRP A 438 3.17 6.71 -18.56
C TRP A 438 2.17 7.84 -18.85
N PRO A 439 1.06 7.57 -19.55
CA PRO A 439 0.08 8.60 -19.90
C PRO A 439 -0.52 9.26 -18.65
N TYR A 440 -0.75 8.51 -17.56
CA TYR A 440 -1.32 9.08 -16.36
C TYR A 440 -0.33 9.96 -15.59
N ALA A 441 0.96 9.59 -15.59
CA ALA A 441 1.98 10.46 -15.04
C ALA A 441 2.04 11.78 -15.82
N GLN A 442 2.01 11.73 -17.16
CA GLN A 442 1.95 12.93 -17.98
C GLN A 442 0.73 13.79 -17.66
N ILE A 443 -0.45 13.18 -17.49
CA ILE A 443 -1.67 13.88 -17.05
C ILE A 443 -1.43 14.61 -15.73
N LEU A 444 -0.94 13.92 -14.70
CA LEU A 444 -0.68 14.54 -13.39
C LEU A 444 0.38 15.64 -13.47
N GLY A 445 1.41 15.49 -14.31
CA GLY A 445 2.43 16.49 -14.56
C GLY A 445 1.87 17.76 -15.24
N HIS A 446 1.09 17.62 -16.30
CA HIS A 446 0.45 18.76 -16.97
C HIS A 446 -0.60 19.43 -16.09
N TYR A 447 -1.42 18.65 -15.39
CA TYR A 447 -2.33 19.17 -14.38
C TYR A 447 -1.57 19.99 -13.35
N SER A 448 -0.54 19.41 -12.73
CA SER A 448 0.21 20.08 -11.65
C SER A 448 0.85 21.38 -12.10
N LYS A 449 1.48 21.41 -13.28
CA LYS A 449 2.06 22.64 -13.84
C LYS A 449 1.01 23.67 -14.23
N GLY A 450 -0.10 23.23 -14.84
CA GLY A 450 -1.21 24.11 -15.20
C GLY A 450 -1.81 24.80 -13.97
N VAL A 451 -2.04 24.04 -12.91
CA VAL A 451 -2.47 24.54 -11.60
C VAL A 451 -1.42 25.50 -11.05
N ALA A 452 -0.15 25.11 -10.98
CA ALA A 452 0.93 25.94 -10.43
C ALA A 452 1.06 27.31 -11.14
N TYR A 453 0.88 27.39 -12.46
CA TYR A 453 0.88 28.68 -13.18
C TYR A 453 -0.24 29.63 -12.74
N LEU A 454 -1.43 29.10 -12.42
CA LEU A 454 -2.55 29.87 -11.88
C LEU A 454 -2.31 30.29 -10.44
N MET A 455 -1.53 29.49 -9.71
CA MET A 455 -1.07 29.76 -8.38
C MET A 455 0.19 30.65 -8.35
N THR A 456 0.49 31.45 -9.38
CA THR A 456 1.56 32.45 -9.30
C THR A 456 1.00 33.84 -9.04
N THR A 457 1.81 34.79 -8.58
CA THR A 457 1.40 36.21 -8.48
C THR A 457 0.86 36.76 -9.78
N THR A 458 1.44 36.34 -10.91
CA THR A 458 1.02 36.76 -12.25
C THR A 458 -0.19 36.01 -12.78
N LYS A 459 -0.57 34.87 -12.17
CA LYS A 459 -1.68 33.99 -12.59
C LYS A 459 -1.63 33.74 -14.10
N ASP A 460 -0.57 33.08 -14.56
CA ASP A 460 -0.30 32.93 -16.00
C ASP A 460 -1.31 31.99 -16.68
N THR A 461 -2.49 32.55 -17.01
CA THR A 461 -3.57 31.82 -17.68
C THR A 461 -3.21 31.40 -19.11
N GLN A 462 -2.15 31.96 -19.72
CA GLN A 462 -1.70 31.56 -21.04
C GLN A 462 -0.95 30.23 -20.94
N ARG A 463 0.01 30.14 -20.01
CA ARG A 463 0.74 28.89 -19.74
C ARG A 463 -0.17 27.80 -19.18
N ALA A 464 -1.08 28.14 -18.28
CA ALA A 464 -2.07 27.18 -17.80
C ALA A 464 -2.95 26.62 -18.93
N ARG A 465 -3.38 27.45 -19.91
CA ARG A 465 -4.10 26.97 -21.11
C ARG A 465 -3.28 26.04 -21.99
N GLN A 466 -1.96 26.25 -22.08
CA GLN A 466 -1.09 25.31 -22.80
C GLN A 466 -1.12 23.94 -22.12
N HIS A 467 -0.99 23.88 -20.80
CA HIS A 467 -1.09 22.62 -20.07
C HIS A 467 -2.47 21.95 -20.18
N LEU A 468 -3.56 22.73 -20.16
CA LEU A 468 -4.90 22.20 -20.41
C LEU A 468 -5.02 21.57 -21.81
N HIS A 469 -4.42 22.19 -22.84
CA HIS A 469 -4.41 21.64 -24.19
C HIS A 469 -3.66 20.29 -24.27
N GLU A 470 -2.54 20.16 -23.56
CA GLU A 470 -1.80 18.89 -23.48
C GLU A 470 -2.63 17.81 -22.77
N LEU A 471 -3.33 18.15 -21.68
CA LEU A 471 -4.26 17.21 -21.01
C LEU A 471 -5.33 16.67 -21.97
N GLN A 472 -5.96 17.57 -22.74
CA GLN A 472 -6.97 17.22 -23.73
C GLN A 472 -6.38 16.34 -24.84
N THR A 473 -5.16 16.63 -25.29
CA THR A 473 -4.47 15.84 -26.31
C THR A 473 -4.17 14.42 -25.81
N ILE A 474 -3.76 14.26 -24.55
CA ILE A 474 -3.53 12.94 -23.95
C ILE A 474 -4.85 12.16 -23.86
N LEU A 475 -5.94 12.81 -23.41
CA LEU A 475 -7.27 12.20 -23.36
C LEU A 475 -7.73 11.68 -24.73
N ASP A 476 -7.54 12.47 -25.79
CA ASP A 476 -7.90 12.11 -27.16
C ASP A 476 -7.08 10.93 -27.68
N ASN A 477 -5.81 10.82 -27.27
CA ASN A 477 -4.91 9.74 -27.69
C ASN A 477 -5.11 8.44 -26.90
N TYR A 478 -5.63 8.52 -25.67
CA TYR A 478 -5.83 7.37 -24.78
C TYR A 478 -7.28 7.26 -24.25
N PRO A 479 -8.31 7.24 -25.12
CA PRO A 479 -9.71 7.25 -24.69
C PRO A 479 -10.17 5.95 -24.03
N GLN A 480 -9.32 4.92 -23.99
CA GLN A 480 -9.58 3.62 -23.35
C GLN A 480 -8.63 3.37 -22.16
N SER A 481 -7.93 4.39 -21.67
CA SER A 481 -7.07 4.25 -20.49
C SER A 481 -7.90 4.02 -19.24
N ASP A 482 -7.42 3.16 -18.33
CA ASP A 482 -7.99 3.00 -16.98
C ASP A 482 -7.99 4.32 -16.18
N TYR A 483 -7.18 5.30 -16.60
CA TYR A 483 -7.06 6.62 -15.99
C TYR A 483 -7.90 7.72 -16.68
N PHE A 484 -8.76 7.35 -17.63
CA PHE A 484 -9.56 8.31 -18.39
C PHE A 484 -10.43 9.21 -17.49
N ARG A 485 -11.06 8.63 -16.46
CA ARG A 485 -11.90 9.38 -15.50
C ARG A 485 -11.09 10.38 -14.69
N GLN A 486 -9.90 9.99 -14.22
CA GLN A 486 -8.97 10.84 -13.49
C GLN A 486 -8.47 11.99 -14.38
N ALA A 487 -8.25 11.74 -15.67
CA ALA A 487 -7.85 12.75 -16.63
C ALA A 487 -8.99 13.74 -16.95
N MET A 488 -10.24 13.28 -17.03
CA MET A 488 -11.41 14.16 -17.11
C MET A 488 -11.53 15.04 -15.86
N LEU A 489 -11.36 14.45 -14.68
CA LEU A 489 -11.34 15.18 -13.41
C LEU A 489 -10.28 16.29 -13.41
N ALA A 490 -9.05 15.97 -13.84
CA ALA A 490 -7.95 16.91 -13.99
C ALA A 490 -8.31 18.08 -14.94
N THR A 491 -8.91 17.74 -16.08
CA THR A 491 -9.30 18.69 -17.13
C THR A 491 -10.38 19.66 -16.65
N TRP A 492 -11.45 19.16 -16.03
CA TRP A 492 -12.52 20.01 -15.49
C TRP A 492 -12.04 20.88 -14.34
N THR A 493 -11.22 20.33 -13.45
CA THR A 493 -10.65 21.07 -12.32
C THR A 493 -9.76 22.22 -12.80
N LEU A 494 -8.86 21.99 -13.77
CA LEU A 494 -8.01 23.05 -14.34
C LEU A 494 -8.82 24.05 -15.18
N SER A 495 -9.84 23.59 -15.91
CA SER A 495 -10.73 24.45 -16.69
C SER A 495 -11.52 25.40 -15.78
N SER A 496 -12.09 24.89 -14.68
CA SER A 496 -12.77 25.71 -13.67
C SER A 496 -11.86 26.83 -13.16
N ALA A 497 -10.61 26.49 -12.83
CA ALA A 497 -9.64 27.47 -12.36
C ALA A 497 -9.25 28.52 -13.41
N LEU A 498 -9.15 28.12 -14.68
CA LEU A 498 -8.91 29.05 -15.79
C LEU A 498 -10.08 30.02 -15.99
N GLU A 499 -11.32 29.52 -15.92
CA GLU A 499 -12.53 30.36 -16.02
C GLU A 499 -12.62 31.36 -14.87
N TYR A 500 -12.19 30.97 -13.67
CA TYR A 500 -12.14 31.87 -12.51
C TYR A 500 -11.06 32.96 -12.65
N HIS A 501 -9.89 32.65 -13.22
CA HIS A 501 -8.75 33.58 -13.28
C HIS A 501 -8.67 34.44 -14.55
N GLN A 502 -9.49 34.18 -15.57
CA GLN A 502 -9.43 34.96 -16.79
C GLN A 502 -9.99 36.38 -16.64
N LYS A 503 -9.60 37.29 -17.56
CA LYS A 503 -9.99 38.70 -17.52
C LYS A 503 -11.50 38.93 -17.57
N GLN A 504 -12.22 38.09 -18.32
CA GLN A 504 -13.68 38.10 -18.45
C GLN A 504 -14.30 36.96 -17.63
N HIS A 505 -13.76 36.69 -16.43
CA HIS A 505 -14.16 35.56 -15.58
C HIS A 505 -15.68 35.40 -15.50
N ASP A 506 -16.14 34.15 -15.66
CA ASP A 506 -17.52 33.74 -15.46
C ASP A 506 -17.54 32.76 -14.27
N PRO A 507 -17.85 33.25 -13.06
CA PRO A 507 -17.81 32.42 -11.87
C PRO A 507 -18.86 31.31 -11.88
N GLU A 508 -19.97 31.47 -12.60
CA GLU A 508 -21.00 30.42 -12.74
C GLU A 508 -20.53 29.32 -13.70
N GLN A 509 -19.79 29.68 -14.76
CA GLN A 509 -19.13 28.69 -15.61
C GLN A 509 -18.04 27.92 -14.86
N ALA A 510 -17.23 28.60 -14.03
CA ALA A 510 -16.24 27.96 -13.16
C ALA A 510 -16.92 26.99 -12.17
N LEU A 511 -18.05 27.40 -11.58
CA LEU A 511 -18.84 26.58 -10.66
C LEU A 511 -19.41 25.34 -11.36
N THR A 512 -19.96 25.49 -12.55
CA THR A 512 -20.46 24.36 -13.35
C THR A 512 -19.37 23.32 -13.60
N LEU A 513 -18.16 23.75 -13.96
CA LEU A 513 -17.04 22.86 -14.23
C LEU A 513 -16.54 22.11 -12.98
N ILE A 514 -16.43 22.79 -11.84
CA ILE A 514 -15.99 22.13 -10.60
C ILE A 514 -17.05 21.17 -10.05
N GLN A 515 -18.33 21.47 -10.26
CA GLN A 515 -19.44 20.57 -9.92
C GLN A 515 -19.42 19.29 -10.77
N MET A 516 -19.11 19.40 -12.06
CA MET A 516 -18.89 18.23 -12.92
C MET A 516 -17.73 17.37 -12.41
N ALA A 517 -16.61 18.02 -12.02
CA ALA A 517 -15.47 17.32 -11.43
C ALA A 517 -15.84 16.61 -10.12
N ARG A 518 -16.53 17.30 -9.20
CA ARG A 518 -17.01 16.68 -7.95
C ARG A 518 -17.91 15.49 -8.22
N GLN A 519 -18.92 15.66 -9.07
CA GLN A 519 -19.89 14.60 -9.38
C GLN A 519 -19.22 13.35 -9.97
N GLU A 520 -18.15 13.54 -10.75
CA GLU A 520 -17.35 12.43 -11.27
C GLU A 520 -16.56 11.73 -10.16
N GLN A 521 -15.83 12.47 -9.33
CA GLN A 521 -15.05 11.89 -8.23
C GLN A 521 -15.94 11.12 -7.25
N GLU A 522 -17.12 11.64 -6.92
CA GLU A 522 -18.05 11.00 -5.99
C GLU A 522 -18.69 9.71 -6.54
N GLN A 523 -18.53 9.40 -7.84
CA GLN A 523 -18.95 8.14 -8.44
C GLN A 523 -17.86 7.06 -8.43
N TRP A 524 -16.65 7.39 -7.97
CA TRP A 524 -15.57 6.43 -7.92
C TRP A 524 -15.76 5.46 -6.76
N ALA A 525 -15.31 4.22 -6.98
CA ALA A 525 -15.24 3.26 -5.89
C ALA A 525 -14.22 3.74 -4.85
N TYR A 526 -14.44 3.36 -3.60
CA TYR A 526 -13.46 3.55 -2.54
C TYR A 526 -12.10 2.95 -2.94
N THR A 527 -11.03 3.70 -2.69
CA THR A 527 -9.64 3.31 -2.95
C THR A 527 -8.77 3.79 -1.80
N GLU A 528 -7.70 3.04 -1.54
CA GLU A 528 -6.78 3.22 -0.43
C GLU A 528 -5.34 3.17 -0.95
N PRO A 529 -4.53 4.23 -0.76
CA PRO A 529 -4.98 5.60 -0.50
C PRO A 529 -5.91 6.13 -1.62
N PRO A 530 -6.61 7.26 -1.42
CA PRO A 530 -7.52 7.81 -2.43
C PRO A 530 -6.86 7.97 -3.81
N ALA A 531 -7.59 7.59 -4.86
CA ALA A 531 -7.11 7.69 -6.26
C ALA A 531 -6.91 9.14 -6.77
N TRP A 532 -7.17 10.16 -5.95
CA TRP A 532 -6.92 11.56 -6.28
C TRP A 532 -6.46 12.32 -5.04
N HIS A 533 -5.49 13.23 -5.23
CA HIS A 533 -4.75 13.89 -4.15
C HIS A 533 -5.56 14.80 -3.21
N MET A 534 -6.81 15.13 -3.56
CA MET A 534 -7.69 15.91 -2.68
C MET A 534 -9.18 15.71 -3.00
N PRO A 535 -10.09 15.88 -2.04
CA PRO A 535 -11.53 15.96 -2.30
C PRO A 535 -11.88 17.20 -3.13
N ILE A 536 -12.59 17.04 -4.25
CA ILE A 536 -13.01 18.16 -5.13
C ILE A 536 -14.18 18.94 -4.53
N ALA A 537 -14.97 18.33 -3.64
CA ALA A 537 -16.00 19.02 -2.87
C ALA A 537 -15.46 20.24 -2.12
N GLN A 538 -14.22 20.16 -1.63
CA GLN A 538 -13.51 21.30 -1.07
C GLN A 538 -13.42 22.45 -2.07
N CYS A 539 -12.96 22.20 -3.29
CA CYS A 539 -12.82 23.24 -4.30
C CYS A 539 -14.13 23.87 -4.74
N GLU A 540 -15.21 23.09 -4.80
CA GLU A 540 -16.54 23.66 -5.00
C GLU A 540 -16.93 24.60 -3.85
N ALA A 541 -16.74 24.16 -2.60
CA ALA A 541 -17.10 24.94 -1.43
C ALA A 541 -16.30 26.26 -1.32
N ASP A 542 -14.99 26.23 -1.60
CA ASP A 542 -14.15 27.43 -1.65
C ASP A 542 -14.62 28.42 -2.74
N LEU A 543 -14.96 27.91 -3.93
CA LEU A 543 -15.47 28.76 -5.00
C LEU A 543 -16.81 29.41 -4.62
N LEU A 544 -17.74 28.63 -4.06
CA LEU A 544 -19.02 29.15 -3.56
C LEU A 544 -18.82 30.22 -2.49
N PHE A 545 -17.88 30.01 -1.57
CA PHE A 545 -17.55 30.98 -0.53
C PHE A 545 -17.05 32.31 -1.14
N ARG A 546 -16.16 32.24 -2.14
CA ARG A 546 -15.65 33.41 -2.87
C ARG A 546 -16.70 34.12 -3.72
N MET A 547 -17.73 33.39 -4.15
CA MET A 547 -18.91 33.95 -4.82
C MET A 547 -19.90 34.59 -3.84
N GLU A 548 -19.53 34.76 -2.56
CA GLU A 548 -20.39 35.26 -1.49
C GLU A 548 -21.61 34.37 -1.21
N ARG A 549 -21.57 33.10 -1.63
CA ARG A 549 -22.61 32.09 -1.41
C ARG A 549 -22.30 31.24 -0.18
N ALA A 550 -22.06 31.91 0.95
CA ALA A 550 -21.58 31.29 2.18
C ALA A 550 -22.48 30.15 2.70
N GLN A 551 -23.80 30.25 2.53
CA GLN A 551 -24.73 29.18 2.92
C GLN A 551 -24.57 27.91 2.07
N ASP A 552 -24.32 28.06 0.77
CA ASP A 552 -24.07 26.92 -0.11
C ASP A 552 -22.69 26.31 0.18
N ALA A 553 -21.68 27.14 0.38
CA ALA A 553 -20.34 26.70 0.76
C ALA A 553 -20.34 25.87 2.05
N ALA A 554 -20.99 26.37 3.11
CA ALA A 554 -21.11 25.67 4.39
C ALA A 554 -21.78 24.29 4.22
N ARG A 555 -22.81 24.18 3.36
CA ARG A 555 -23.48 22.92 3.08
C ARG A 555 -22.54 21.90 2.42
N VAL A 556 -21.74 22.35 1.45
CA VAL A 556 -20.78 21.46 0.76
C VAL A 556 -19.67 21.01 1.71
N PHE A 557 -19.11 21.91 2.54
CA PHE A 557 -18.11 21.53 3.55
C PHE A 557 -18.65 20.53 4.57
N GLN A 558 -19.90 20.71 5.02
CA GLN A 558 -20.55 19.76 5.91
C GLN A 558 -20.67 18.37 5.27
N GLN A 559 -21.10 18.29 4.00
CA GLN A 559 -21.21 17.03 3.26
C GLN A 559 -19.85 16.35 3.04
N ASP A 560 -18.79 17.11 2.81
CA ASP A 560 -17.43 16.58 2.72
C ASP A 560 -17.01 15.93 4.06
N LEU A 561 -17.31 16.58 5.18
CA LEU A 561 -17.00 16.09 6.53
C LEU A 561 -17.83 14.88 6.97
N GLU A 562 -18.98 14.63 6.35
CA GLU A 562 -19.75 13.39 6.56
C GLU A 562 -19.04 12.17 5.97
N ARG A 563 -18.26 12.36 4.90
CA ARG A 563 -17.49 11.28 4.23
C ARG A 563 -16.03 11.22 4.68
N ILE A 564 -15.46 12.37 5.02
CA ILE A 564 -14.04 12.54 5.35
C ILE A 564 -13.96 13.31 6.67
N PRO A 565 -14.25 12.63 7.79
CA PRO A 565 -14.40 13.27 9.10
C PRO A 565 -13.10 13.91 9.57
N GLU A 566 -13.23 14.98 10.35
CA GLU A 566 -12.11 15.75 10.92
C GLU A 566 -11.05 16.26 9.92
N ASN A 567 -11.39 16.32 8.63
CA ASN A 567 -10.58 16.98 7.64
C ASN A 567 -10.41 18.48 7.96
N ARG A 568 -9.18 18.89 8.29
CA ARG A 568 -8.87 20.25 8.75
C ARG A 568 -9.25 21.35 7.74
N PHE A 569 -9.17 21.08 6.44
CA PHE A 569 -9.45 22.06 5.40
C PHE A 569 -10.95 22.35 5.32
N SER A 570 -11.77 21.30 5.36
CA SER A 570 -13.22 21.43 5.35
C SER A 570 -13.77 21.97 6.66
N LEU A 571 -13.15 21.64 7.80
CA LEU A 571 -13.47 22.26 9.10
C LEU A 571 -13.23 23.77 9.08
N TRP A 572 -12.07 24.22 8.58
CA TRP A 572 -11.76 25.65 8.49
C TRP A 572 -12.66 26.37 7.50
N GLY A 573 -12.91 25.78 6.33
CA GLY A 573 -13.84 26.30 5.34
C GLY A 573 -15.26 26.46 5.85
N TRP A 574 -15.77 25.45 6.57
CA TRP A 574 -17.09 25.54 7.20
C TRP A 574 -17.11 26.64 8.27
N TYR A 575 -16.08 26.73 9.11
CA TYR A 575 -15.97 27.79 10.11
C TYR A 575 -16.06 29.19 9.48
N LEU A 576 -15.30 29.44 8.41
CA LEU A 576 -15.33 30.73 7.70
C LEU A 576 -16.70 31.02 7.05
N ALA A 577 -17.28 30.02 6.37
CA ALA A 577 -18.59 30.14 5.73
C ALA A 577 -19.71 30.37 6.74
N ALA A 578 -19.65 29.74 7.91
CA ALA A 578 -20.60 29.95 9.01
C ALA A 578 -20.44 31.35 9.64
N ALA A 579 -19.20 31.82 9.82
CA ALA A 579 -18.93 33.14 10.38
C ALA A 579 -19.43 34.28 9.46
N GLN A 580 -19.31 34.13 8.14
CA GLN A 580 -19.80 35.13 7.18
C GLN A 580 -21.33 35.27 7.19
N GLN A 581 -22.07 34.22 7.54
CA GLN A 581 -23.53 34.24 7.61
C GLN A 581 -24.08 35.11 8.77
N GLN A 582 -23.21 35.71 9.60
CA GLN A 582 -23.57 36.54 10.77
C GLN A 582 -24.52 35.82 11.73
N HIS A 583 -24.35 34.50 11.89
CA HIS A 583 -25.14 33.75 12.84
C HIS A 583 -24.73 34.09 14.28
N ASP A 584 -25.71 34.48 15.10
CA ASP A 584 -25.58 34.57 16.57
C ASP A 584 -25.32 33.20 17.24
N ASP A 585 -25.26 32.12 16.45
CA ASP A 585 -24.95 30.76 16.92
C ASP A 585 -23.45 30.58 17.18
N THR A 586 -22.98 31.27 18.21
CA THR A 586 -21.62 31.16 18.76
C THR A 586 -21.23 29.72 19.08
N LYS A 587 -22.19 28.85 19.41
CA LYS A 587 -21.91 27.44 19.75
C LYS A 587 -21.42 26.64 18.55
N GLN A 588 -21.99 26.86 17.36
CA GLN A 588 -21.53 26.17 16.15
C GLN A 588 -20.10 26.60 15.81
N LEU A 589 -19.80 27.90 15.87
CA LEU A 589 -18.48 28.42 15.59
C LEU A 589 -17.43 27.92 16.59
N ASP A 590 -17.77 27.92 17.88
CA ASP A 590 -16.89 27.39 18.94
C ASP A 590 -16.59 25.90 18.72
N GLU A 591 -17.60 25.10 18.35
CA GLU A 591 -17.43 23.67 18.08
C GLU A 591 -16.57 23.41 16.84
N LEU A 592 -16.84 24.11 15.73
CA LEU A 592 -16.03 23.99 14.52
C LEU A 592 -14.58 24.40 14.78
N LYS A 593 -14.36 25.48 15.54
CA LYS A 593 -13.02 25.92 15.92
C LYS A 593 -12.30 24.88 16.78
N ARG A 594 -13.00 24.30 17.76
CA ARG A 594 -12.46 23.24 18.63
C ARG A 594 -12.05 22.01 17.81
N ARG A 595 -12.92 21.55 16.91
CA ARG A 595 -12.63 20.42 16.00
C ARG A 595 -11.44 20.73 15.09
N PHE A 596 -11.41 21.92 14.50
CA PHE A 596 -10.28 22.36 13.66
C PHE A 596 -8.96 22.37 14.42
N ASP A 597 -8.95 22.89 15.65
CA ASP A 597 -7.75 22.94 16.48
C ASP A 597 -7.25 21.54 16.85
N GLN A 598 -8.16 20.61 17.11
CA GLN A 598 -7.82 19.21 17.35
C GLN A 598 -7.25 18.54 16.09
N ALA A 599 -7.91 18.70 14.94
CA ALA A 599 -7.46 18.15 13.65
C ALA A 599 -6.13 18.76 13.18
N SER A 600 -5.79 19.98 13.63
CA SER A 600 -4.56 20.69 13.27
C SER A 600 -3.49 20.67 14.35
N GLN A 601 -3.65 19.85 15.41
CA GLN A 601 -2.72 19.82 16.55
C GLN A 601 -1.27 19.54 16.12
N TRP A 602 -1.09 18.75 15.06
CA TRP A 602 0.21 18.30 14.55
C TRP A 602 0.64 19.06 13.30
N ALA A 603 -0.15 20.02 12.84
CA ALA A 603 0.15 20.74 11.62
C ALA A 603 1.38 21.65 11.79
N ASP A 604 2.26 21.66 10.79
CA ASP A 604 3.45 22.54 10.79
C ASP A 604 3.06 24.02 10.66
N ASP A 605 1.91 24.28 10.01
CA ASP A 605 1.42 25.62 9.73
C ASP A 605 -0.09 25.74 9.96
N THR A 606 -0.53 26.92 10.36
CA THR A 606 -1.96 27.26 10.44
C THR A 606 -2.56 27.34 9.04
N VAL A 607 -3.74 26.74 8.83
CA VAL A 607 -4.55 27.00 7.64
C VAL A 607 -4.95 28.48 7.63
N LYS A 608 -4.37 29.27 6.73
CA LYS A 608 -4.75 30.68 6.56
C LYS A 608 -5.92 30.83 5.59
N ASP A 609 -5.91 30.05 4.51
CA ASP A 609 -6.98 29.93 3.53
C ASP A 609 -7.55 28.51 3.57
N PRO A 610 -8.87 28.34 3.50
CA PRO A 610 -9.53 27.05 3.71
C PRO A 610 -8.97 25.94 2.84
N ILE A 611 -8.65 26.22 1.57
CA ILE A 611 -8.14 25.20 0.65
C ILE A 611 -7.23 25.84 -0.41
N VAL A 612 -6.11 25.19 -0.73
CA VAL A 612 -5.33 25.49 -1.93
C VAL A 612 -5.91 24.71 -3.11
N CYS A 613 -6.99 25.23 -3.67
CA CYS A 613 -7.49 24.78 -4.97
C CYS A 613 -6.75 25.52 -6.08
N PRO A 614 -6.79 25.03 -7.34
CA PRO A 614 -6.21 25.75 -8.47
C PRO A 614 -6.78 27.15 -8.72
N LEU A 615 -7.76 27.56 -7.92
CA LEU A 615 -8.38 28.87 -7.83
C LEU A 615 -7.56 29.91 -7.04
N TYR A 616 -6.40 29.55 -6.46
CA TYR A 616 -5.72 30.44 -5.50
C TYR A 616 -4.18 30.39 -5.45
N TYR A 617 -3.56 31.54 -5.14
CA TYR A 617 -2.16 31.69 -4.70
C TYR A 617 -2.09 32.51 -3.41
N TYR A 618 -1.23 32.10 -2.47
CA TYR A 618 -0.81 32.92 -1.32
C TYR A 618 0.56 33.56 -1.58
N ASP A 619 0.60 34.90 -1.60
CA ASP A 619 1.84 35.66 -1.38
C ASP A 619 2.06 35.75 0.15
N GLY A 620 2.93 34.90 0.69
CA GLY A 620 3.39 35.06 2.07
C GLY A 620 4.13 33.85 2.63
N LEU A 621 5.44 33.80 2.41
CA LEU A 621 6.35 33.28 3.41
C LEU A 621 6.43 34.27 4.58
#